data_AF-A0ABD2T5R9-F1
#
_entry.id   AF-A0ABD2T5R9-F1
#
_cell.length_a   1.000
_cell.length_b   1.000
_cell.length_c   1.000
_cell.angle_alpha   90.00
_cell.angle_beta   90.00
_cell.angle_gamma   90.00
#
_symmetry.space_group_name_H-M   'P 1'
#
loop_
_entity.id
_entity.type
_entity.pdbx_description
1 polymer ?
#
loop_
_entity_poly.entity_id
_entity_poly.type
_entity_poly.pdbx_seq_one_letter_code
_entity_poly.pdbx_strand_id
1 'polypeptide(L)'
;MDQCKSHQYQQLFKDDQTVNATGGRSIVHLLSLGHTSTSSQATVGTSGNQLARNHEGHKYQPLDNIQHEIGVVTGNWGCGAFGGDPQLKAMLQWIAASQAMRPFILYYTFGLEALQMLEQVIQWIVSHKWTAGELWNVLVEYSSQRLGEETRVGFFNWLLRSLSSHDDMLNDSYDDRTCSCC
;
A
#
# COMPACT_ATOMS: atom_id res chain seq x y z
N MET A 1 21.28 18.71 0.37
CA MET A 1 21.05 17.37 -0.22
C MET A 1 21.79 17.36 -1.55
N ASP A 2 22.66 16.38 -1.78
CA ASP A 2 23.60 16.37 -2.92
C ASP A 2 22.89 15.90 -4.20
N GLN A 3 22.70 16.79 -5.17
CA GLN A 3 21.99 16.52 -6.43
C GLN A 3 22.63 15.38 -7.24
N CYS A 4 23.94 15.15 -7.09
CA CYS A 4 24.65 14.09 -7.78
C CYS A 4 24.20 12.69 -7.33
N LYS A 5 24.00 12.50 -6.02
CA LYS A 5 23.52 11.23 -5.47
C LYS A 5 22.06 10.96 -5.86
N SER A 6 21.23 12.00 -5.89
CA SER A 6 19.83 11.88 -6.36
C SER A 6 19.77 11.37 -7.81
N HIS A 7 20.60 11.92 -8.70
CA HIS A 7 20.68 11.45 -10.07
C HIS A 7 21.20 10.01 -10.18
N GLN A 8 22.19 9.62 -9.38
CA GLN A 8 22.69 8.25 -9.38
C GLN A 8 21.61 7.23 -8.95
N TYR A 9 20.83 7.54 -7.91
CA TYR A 9 19.69 6.70 -7.52
C TYR A 9 18.63 6.66 -8.62
N GLN A 10 18.29 7.79 -9.23
CA GLN A 10 17.33 7.85 -10.33
C GLN A 10 17.75 7.01 -11.55
N GLN A 11 19.04 6.91 -11.86
CA GLN A 11 19.52 6.06 -12.97
C GLN A 11 19.41 4.57 -12.64
N LEU A 12 19.72 4.17 -11.38
CA LEU A 12 19.54 2.80 -10.92
C LEU A 12 18.11 2.27 -11.10
N PHE A 13 17.12 3.17 -10.98
CA PHE A 13 15.69 2.84 -11.15
C PHE A 13 15.16 3.01 -12.58
N LYS A 14 15.89 3.70 -13.47
CA LYS A 14 15.52 3.80 -14.90
C LYS A 14 15.91 2.56 -15.67
N ASP A 15 17.06 1.98 -15.35
CA ASP A 15 17.56 0.78 -16.03
C ASP A 15 16.66 -0.44 -15.76
N ASP A 16 16.01 -0.49 -14.60
CA ASP A 16 15.12 -1.59 -14.21
C ASP A 16 13.76 -1.57 -14.95
N GLN A 17 13.30 -0.40 -15.43
CA GLN A 17 12.10 -0.33 -16.28
C GLN A 17 12.31 -0.92 -17.68
N THR A 18 13.56 -1.12 -18.11
CA THR A 18 13.87 -1.74 -19.41
C THR A 18 13.96 -3.26 -19.36
N VAL A 19 13.87 -3.88 -18.17
CA VAL A 19 13.88 -5.34 -18.00
C VAL A 19 12.44 -5.86 -17.88
N ASN A 20 11.68 -5.74 -18.97
CA ASN A 20 10.48 -6.56 -19.13
C ASN A 20 10.81 -7.80 -19.97
N ALA A 21 10.37 -8.94 -19.44
CA ALA A 21 10.49 -10.32 -19.93
C ALA A 21 11.78 -11.05 -19.51
N THR A 22 11.57 -12.19 -18.84
CA THR A 22 12.56 -13.21 -18.42
C THR A 22 13.45 -12.92 -17.20
N GLY A 23 12.85 -12.91 -15.99
CA GLY A 23 13.58 -13.12 -14.73
C GLY A 23 12.90 -12.56 -13.48
N GLY A 24 12.04 -13.36 -12.83
CA GLY A 24 11.52 -13.19 -11.46
C GLY A 24 11.28 -11.76 -10.96
N ARG A 25 10.06 -11.22 -11.12
CA ARG A 25 9.70 -9.89 -10.60
C ARG A 25 9.89 -9.83 -9.08
N SER A 26 10.96 -9.16 -8.66
CA SER A 26 11.26 -8.87 -7.25
C SER A 26 10.60 -7.56 -6.78
N ILE A 27 9.71 -6.97 -7.58
CA ILE A 27 9.11 -5.66 -7.32
C ILE A 27 7.59 -5.78 -7.38
N VAL A 28 6.92 -5.29 -6.34
CA VAL A 28 5.46 -5.20 -6.29
C VAL A 28 5.06 -3.72 -6.24
N HIS A 29 4.10 -3.33 -7.07
CA HIS A 29 3.54 -1.98 -7.10
C HIS A 29 2.23 -1.96 -6.30
N LEU A 30 2.20 -1.28 -5.16
CA LEU A 30 1.00 -1.18 -4.33
C LEU A 30 0.44 0.25 -4.42
N LEU A 31 -0.84 0.37 -4.74
CA LEU A 31 -1.57 1.64 -4.78
C LEU A 31 -2.00 2.06 -3.37
N SER A 32 -2.13 3.36 -3.10
CA SER A 32 -2.63 3.85 -1.80
C SER A 32 -4.01 3.25 -1.45
N LEU A 33 -4.18 2.86 -0.20
CA LEU A 33 -5.47 2.45 0.34
C LEU A 33 -6.39 3.68 0.51
N GLY A 34 -7.71 3.45 0.45
CA GLY A 34 -8.71 4.50 0.63
C GLY A 34 -8.68 5.11 2.03
N HIS A 35 -9.03 6.39 2.12
CA HIS A 35 -9.18 7.12 3.38
C HIS A 35 -10.64 7.17 3.81
N THR A 36 -10.95 6.69 5.01
CA THR A 36 -12.15 7.11 5.73
C THR A 36 -11.80 8.37 6.52
N SER A 37 -12.13 9.53 5.95
CA SER A 37 -12.01 10.80 6.67
C SER A 37 -13.01 10.82 7.83
N THR A 38 -12.55 10.52 9.04
CA THR A 38 -13.29 10.89 10.25
C THR A 38 -12.99 12.36 10.57
N SER A 39 -14.06 13.17 10.56
CA SER A 39 -14.16 14.58 11.00
C SER A 39 -14.21 15.61 9.88
N SER A 40 -15.43 15.83 9.38
CA SER A 40 -15.88 17.12 8.88
C SER A 40 -16.12 18.05 10.07
N GLN A 41 -15.18 18.96 10.35
CA GLN A 41 -15.50 20.24 10.98
C GLN A 41 -15.12 21.36 10.03
N ALA A 42 -16.14 22.01 9.49
CA ALA A 42 -16.02 23.26 8.80
C ALA A 42 -15.70 24.36 9.83
N THR A 43 -14.57 25.04 9.66
CA THR A 43 -14.37 26.37 10.24
C THR A 43 -13.99 27.33 9.13
N VAL A 44 -14.97 28.16 8.78
CA VAL A 44 -14.79 29.43 8.07
C VAL A 44 -14.05 30.38 9.02
N GLY A 45 -12.96 31.01 8.56
CA GLY A 45 -12.23 32.01 9.33
C GLY A 45 -11.16 32.74 8.52
N THR A 46 -11.43 34.00 8.18
CA THR A 46 -10.73 34.93 7.29
C THR A 46 -9.51 35.63 7.93
N SER A 47 -8.61 36.15 7.06
CA SER A 47 -7.68 37.29 7.24
C SER A 47 -6.32 37.00 7.89
N GLY A 48 -5.15 37.41 7.37
CA GLY A 48 -4.82 38.25 6.22
C GLY A 48 -3.31 38.60 6.21
N ASN A 49 -2.95 39.38 5.18
CA ASN A 49 -1.76 40.22 5.00
C ASN A 49 -0.57 39.69 4.17
N GLN A 50 -0.52 40.29 2.98
CA GLN A 50 0.54 40.32 1.99
C GLN A 50 1.76 41.12 2.49
N LEU A 51 2.96 40.70 2.08
CA LEU A 51 4.11 41.59 1.90
C LEU A 51 4.77 41.24 0.56
N ALA A 52 4.43 42.04 -0.45
CA ALA A 52 5.08 42.04 -1.76
C ALA A 52 6.46 42.70 -1.66
N ARG A 53 7.48 42.05 -2.24
CA ARG A 53 8.68 42.75 -2.74
C ARG A 53 8.99 42.28 -4.15
N ASN A 54 9.02 43.25 -5.05
CA ASN A 54 9.18 43.12 -6.49
C ASN A 54 10.63 42.77 -6.86
N HIS A 55 10.80 41.90 -7.86
CA HIS A 55 11.90 41.95 -8.83
C HIS A 55 11.40 41.34 -10.15
N GLU A 56 11.42 42.15 -11.20
CA GLU A 56 11.04 41.77 -12.56
C GLU A 56 12.14 40.95 -13.25
N GLY A 57 11.74 39.98 -14.08
CA GLY A 57 12.58 39.51 -15.18
C GLY A 57 12.85 38.00 -15.28
N HIS A 58 11.83 37.18 -15.50
CA HIS A 58 11.76 36.17 -16.58
C HIS A 58 10.41 35.45 -16.49
N LYS A 59 9.56 35.66 -17.49
CA LYS A 59 8.23 35.07 -17.59
C LYS A 59 8.38 33.60 -17.99
N TYR A 60 8.77 32.76 -17.04
CA TYR A 60 8.50 31.33 -17.15
C TYR A 60 7.00 31.17 -17.01
N GLN A 61 6.35 30.79 -18.12
CA GLN A 61 5.03 30.16 -18.06
C GLN A 61 5.17 28.97 -17.10
N PRO A 62 4.44 28.93 -15.98
CA PRO A 62 4.38 27.72 -15.19
C PRO A 62 3.85 26.62 -16.10
N LEU A 63 4.67 25.61 -16.39
CA LEU A 63 4.19 24.31 -16.83
C LEU A 63 3.47 23.69 -15.62
N ASP A 64 2.32 24.27 -15.28
CA ASP A 64 1.40 23.73 -14.31
C ASP A 64 0.88 22.40 -14.88
N ASN A 65 0.95 21.35 -14.04
CA ASN A 65 0.26 20.06 -14.18
C ASN A 65 1.04 18.84 -14.71
N ILE A 66 2.36 18.77 -14.51
CA ILE A 66 2.89 17.45 -14.11
C ILE A 66 2.89 17.45 -12.58
N GLN A 67 1.75 17.08 -11.98
CA GLN A 67 1.78 16.60 -10.60
C GLN A 67 2.73 15.41 -10.62
N HIS A 68 3.99 15.64 -10.27
CA HIS A 68 4.91 14.57 -9.98
C HIS A 68 4.35 13.86 -8.76
N GLU A 69 3.56 12.82 -8.99
CA GLU A 69 3.08 11.91 -7.98
C GLU A 69 4.29 11.20 -7.36
N ILE A 70 4.76 11.72 -6.22
CA ILE A 70 5.92 11.18 -5.51
C ILE A 70 5.48 9.98 -4.69
N GLY A 71 5.72 8.78 -5.21
CA GLY A 71 5.58 7.51 -4.49
C GLY A 71 6.76 7.18 -3.58
N VAL A 72 6.69 6.01 -2.94
CA VAL A 72 7.73 5.47 -2.05
C VAL A 72 8.43 4.29 -2.71
N VAL A 73 9.75 4.24 -2.66
CA VAL A 73 10.52 3.05 -3.07
C VAL A 73 11.20 2.46 -1.84
N THR A 74 10.96 1.19 -1.55
CA THR A 74 11.43 0.52 -0.32
C THR A 74 11.62 -0.99 -0.54
N GLY A 75 11.85 -1.75 0.54
CA GLY A 75 11.87 -3.21 0.54
C GLY A 75 11.75 -3.78 1.95
N ASN A 76 12.49 -4.86 2.21
CA ASN A 76 12.49 -5.63 3.47
C ASN A 76 13.10 -4.90 4.68
N TRP A 77 12.66 -3.66 4.94
CA TRP A 77 13.20 -2.80 6.00
C TRP A 77 13.01 -3.43 7.38
N GLY A 78 14.11 -3.60 8.10
CA GLY A 78 14.12 -4.17 9.45
C GLY A 78 13.94 -5.70 9.51
N CYS A 79 14.03 -6.43 8.39
CA CYS A 79 13.78 -7.88 8.36
C CYS A 79 15.06 -8.74 8.39
N GLY A 80 16.25 -8.12 8.34
CA GLY A 80 17.55 -8.79 8.47
C GLY A 80 17.97 -8.94 9.93
N ALA A 81 19.07 -8.27 10.32
CA ALA A 81 19.61 -8.32 11.68
C ALA A 81 18.61 -7.94 12.80
N PHE A 82 17.59 -7.15 12.48
CA PHE A 82 16.54 -6.75 13.42
C PHE A 82 15.41 -7.78 13.57
N GLY A 83 15.41 -8.85 12.77
CA GLY A 83 14.49 -9.98 12.92
C GLY A 83 13.00 -9.67 12.70
N GLY A 84 12.67 -8.55 12.06
CA GLY A 84 11.29 -8.21 11.75
C GLY A 84 10.66 -9.18 10.75
N ASP A 85 9.36 -9.47 10.94
CA ASP A 85 8.60 -10.28 9.98
C ASP A 85 8.38 -9.50 8.67
N PRO A 86 8.80 -10.02 7.51
CA PRO A 86 8.70 -9.32 6.23
C PRO A 86 7.27 -9.10 5.77
N GLN A 87 6.34 -10.02 6.06
CA GLN A 87 4.93 -9.88 5.66
C GLN A 87 4.29 -8.72 6.42
N LEU A 88 4.50 -8.67 7.75
CA LEU A 88 4.02 -7.58 8.58
C LEU A 88 4.66 -6.24 8.21
N LYS A 89 5.98 -6.24 7.98
CA LYS A 89 6.71 -5.02 7.59
C LYS A 89 6.26 -4.48 6.23
N ALA A 90 5.91 -5.33 5.27
CA ALA A 90 5.36 -4.89 4.00
C ALA A 90 4.00 -4.19 4.19
N MET A 91 3.08 -4.80 4.94
CA MET A 91 1.75 -4.21 5.20
C MET A 91 1.84 -2.90 6.00
N LEU A 92 2.71 -2.84 7.02
CA LEU A 92 2.92 -1.62 7.81
C LEU A 92 3.46 -0.47 6.96
N GLN A 93 4.41 -0.74 6.06
CA GLN A 93 4.92 0.27 5.14
C GLN A 93 3.84 0.74 4.16
N TRP A 94 2.97 -0.15 3.71
CA TRP A 94 1.86 0.20 2.84
C TRP A 94 0.81 1.08 3.53
N ILE A 95 0.45 0.76 4.78
CA ILE A 95 -0.41 1.62 5.62
C ILE A 95 0.24 2.99 5.80
N ALA A 96 1.53 3.04 6.17
CA ALA A 96 2.22 4.30 6.40
C ALA A 96 2.30 5.17 5.14
N ALA A 97 2.59 4.58 3.98
CA ALA A 97 2.58 5.28 2.71
C ALA A 97 1.18 5.83 2.37
N SER A 98 0.14 5.01 2.59
CA SER A 98 -1.25 5.42 2.35
C SER A 98 -1.64 6.61 3.25
N GLN A 99 -1.36 6.53 4.55
CA GLN A 99 -1.61 7.63 5.49
C GLN A 99 -0.83 8.91 5.17
N ALA A 100 0.37 8.76 4.59
CA ALA A 100 1.19 9.88 4.12
C ALA A 100 0.76 10.42 2.74
N MET A 101 -0.42 10.03 2.22
CA MET A 101 -0.95 10.44 0.92
C MET A 101 0.03 10.14 -0.23
N ARG A 102 0.76 9.03 -0.15
CA ARG A 102 1.67 8.59 -1.22
C ARG A 102 0.88 7.76 -2.23
N PRO A 103 0.87 8.13 -3.51
CA PRO A 103 0.00 7.51 -4.51
C PRO A 103 0.32 6.04 -4.74
N PHE A 104 1.59 5.66 -4.60
CA PHE A 104 2.05 4.29 -4.73
C PHE A 104 3.28 3.99 -3.86
N ILE A 105 3.54 2.70 -3.69
CA ILE A 105 4.77 2.14 -3.15
C ILE A 105 5.33 1.06 -4.08
N LEU A 106 6.61 1.19 -4.43
CA LEU A 106 7.40 0.16 -5.12
C LEU A 106 8.16 -0.62 -4.06
N TYR A 107 7.77 -1.88 -3.84
CA TYR A 107 8.33 -2.73 -2.82
C TYR A 107 9.25 -3.79 -3.42
N TYR A 108 10.54 -3.74 -3.08
CA TYR A 108 11.54 -4.70 -3.50
C TYR A 108 11.62 -5.86 -2.50
N THR A 109 11.15 -7.04 -2.92
CA THR A 109 11.07 -8.24 -2.07
C THR A 109 12.40 -8.99 -1.94
N PHE A 110 13.38 -8.70 -2.80
CA PHE A 110 14.63 -9.44 -2.95
C PHE A 110 14.43 -10.95 -3.13
N GLY A 111 13.33 -11.36 -3.77
CA GLY A 111 12.99 -12.79 -3.97
C GLY A 111 12.75 -13.57 -2.68
N LEU A 112 12.45 -12.88 -1.57
CA LEU A 112 12.25 -13.53 -0.28
C LEU A 112 11.00 -14.43 -0.30
N GLU A 113 11.18 -15.72 -0.05
CA GLU A 113 10.11 -16.74 -0.11
C GLU A 113 8.90 -16.38 0.76
N ALA A 114 9.13 -15.82 1.94
CA ALA A 114 8.07 -15.36 2.83
C ALA A 114 7.13 -14.33 2.18
N LEU A 115 7.57 -13.64 1.12
CA LEU A 115 6.80 -12.64 0.38
C LEU A 115 6.24 -13.15 -0.96
N GLN A 116 6.32 -14.46 -1.25
CA GLN A 116 5.84 -15.02 -2.52
C GLN A 116 4.34 -14.75 -2.79
N MET A 117 3.54 -14.61 -1.72
CA MET A 117 2.09 -14.35 -1.80
C MET A 117 1.74 -12.87 -1.72
N LEU A 118 2.73 -11.97 -1.68
CA LEU A 118 2.50 -10.53 -1.45
C LEU A 118 1.56 -9.97 -2.53
N GLU A 119 1.82 -10.22 -3.81
CA GLU A 119 0.98 -9.70 -4.90
C GLU A 119 -0.48 -10.20 -4.80
N GLN A 120 -0.67 -11.49 -4.51
CA GLN A 120 -2.00 -12.09 -4.33
C GLN A 120 -2.77 -11.43 -3.18
N VAL A 121 -2.11 -11.25 -2.04
CA VAL A 121 -2.72 -10.61 -0.85
C VAL A 121 -3.09 -9.15 -1.14
N ILE A 122 -2.20 -8.40 -1.81
CA ILE A 122 -2.48 -7.01 -2.20
C ILE A 122 -3.69 -6.93 -3.14
N GLN A 123 -3.74 -7.75 -4.17
CA GLN A 123 -4.86 -7.80 -5.10
C GLN A 123 -6.17 -8.10 -4.38
N TRP A 124 -6.15 -9.05 -3.45
CA TRP A 124 -7.31 -9.41 -2.64
C TRP A 124 -7.77 -8.23 -1.76
N ILE A 125 -6.86 -7.58 -1.04
CA ILE A 125 -7.19 -6.42 -0.17
C ILE A 125 -7.80 -5.29 -1.01
N VAL A 126 -7.22 -5.00 -2.18
CA VAL A 126 -7.71 -3.96 -3.09
C VAL A 126 -9.08 -4.32 -3.67
N SER A 127 -9.31 -5.58 -4.08
CA SER A 127 -10.60 -6.00 -4.63
C SER A 127 -11.75 -5.89 -3.62
N HIS A 128 -11.43 -6.08 -2.33
CA HIS A 128 -12.37 -5.93 -1.22
C HIS A 128 -12.47 -4.49 -0.71
N LYS A 129 -11.77 -3.55 -1.35
CA LYS A 129 -11.82 -2.11 -1.05
C LYS A 129 -11.47 -1.77 0.39
N TRP A 130 -10.55 -2.52 1.00
CA TRP A 130 -10.12 -2.24 2.35
C TRP A 130 -9.46 -0.85 2.44
N THR A 131 -9.70 -0.20 3.55
CA THR A 131 -9.04 1.02 4.00
C THR A 131 -7.76 0.69 4.76
N ALA A 132 -6.90 1.70 4.93
CA ALA A 132 -5.72 1.55 5.78
C ALA A 132 -6.09 1.18 7.24
N GLY A 133 -7.25 1.63 7.73
CA GLY A 133 -7.74 1.32 9.07
C GLY A 133 -8.19 -0.13 9.22
N GLU A 134 -8.88 -0.69 8.22
CA GLU A 134 -9.27 -2.11 8.23
C GLU A 134 -8.05 -3.02 8.20
N LEU A 135 -7.07 -2.73 7.34
CA LEU A 135 -5.82 -3.49 7.32
C LEU A 135 -5.06 -3.38 8.66
N TRP A 136 -5.04 -2.20 9.28
CA TRP A 136 -4.45 -2.01 10.60
C TRP A 136 -5.13 -2.88 11.66
N ASN A 137 -6.46 -2.89 11.72
CA ASN A 137 -7.21 -3.67 12.71
C ASN A 137 -6.90 -5.17 12.59
N VAL A 138 -6.83 -5.67 11.35
CA VAL A 138 -6.52 -7.07 11.07
C VAL A 138 -5.07 -7.42 11.43
N LEU A 139 -4.11 -6.50 11.24
CA LEU A 139 -2.74 -6.68 11.72
C LEU A 139 -2.67 -6.75 13.26
N VAL A 140 -3.44 -5.91 13.96
CA VAL A 140 -3.52 -5.93 15.43
C VAL A 140 -4.11 -7.24 15.92
N GLU A 141 -5.19 -7.72 15.30
CA GLU A 141 -5.81 -9.01 15.62
C GLU A 141 -4.83 -10.17 15.44
N TYR A 142 -4.19 -10.26 14.26
CA TYR A 142 -3.17 -11.28 14.01
C TYR A 142 -2.03 -11.21 15.04
N SER A 143 -1.56 -10.01 15.37
CA SER A 143 -0.49 -9.83 16.36
C SER A 143 -0.90 -10.32 17.75
N SER A 144 -2.15 -10.09 18.15
CA SER A 144 -2.70 -10.62 19.40
C SER A 144 -2.73 -12.14 19.40
N GLN A 145 -3.25 -12.76 18.34
CA GLN A 145 -3.29 -14.23 18.20
C GLN A 145 -1.88 -14.84 18.15
N ARG A 146 -0.91 -14.13 17.56
CA ARG A 146 0.49 -14.57 17.49
C ARG A 146 1.15 -14.55 18.87
N LEU A 147 0.89 -13.51 19.67
CA LEU A 147 1.38 -13.38 21.04
C LEU A 147 0.70 -14.36 22.00
N GLY A 148 -0.59 -14.64 21.78
CA GLY A 148 -1.35 -15.65 22.53
C GLY A 148 -1.07 -17.10 22.12
N GLU A 149 -0.15 -17.32 21.16
CA GLU A 149 0.16 -18.62 20.54
C GLU A 149 -1.02 -19.33 19.85
N GLU A 150 -2.13 -18.63 19.61
CA GLU A 150 -3.33 -19.13 18.96
C GLU A 150 -3.09 -19.44 17.47
N THR A 151 -2.18 -18.71 16.82
CA THR A 151 -1.76 -18.96 15.45
C THR A 151 -0.25 -19.14 15.32
N ARG A 152 0.13 -20.16 14.54
CA ARG A 152 1.54 -20.44 14.18
C ARG A 152 1.89 -20.15 12.73
N VAL A 153 0.89 -19.84 11.92
CA VAL A 153 1.06 -19.59 10.48
C VAL A 153 1.39 -18.11 10.23
N GLY A 154 2.12 -17.84 9.14
CA GLY A 154 2.43 -16.48 8.72
C GLY A 154 1.18 -15.66 8.36
N PHE A 155 1.29 -14.34 8.46
CA PHE A 155 0.19 -13.39 8.28
C PHE A 155 -0.59 -13.61 6.98
N PHE A 156 0.07 -13.81 5.84
CA PHE A 156 -0.61 -13.98 4.55
C PHE A 156 -1.51 -15.22 4.51
N ASN A 157 -1.02 -16.34 5.04
CA ASN A 157 -1.81 -17.57 5.13
C ASN A 157 -2.93 -17.46 6.17
N TRP A 158 -2.64 -16.81 7.30
CA TRP A 158 -3.64 -16.54 8.32
C TRP A 158 -4.79 -15.70 7.74
N LEU A 159 -4.44 -14.61 7.07
CA LEU A 159 -5.39 -13.70 6.43
C LEU A 159 -6.27 -14.48 5.44
N LEU A 160 -5.67 -15.15 4.45
CA LEU A 160 -6.44 -15.86 3.42
C LEU A 160 -7.33 -17.00 3.97
N ARG A 161 -6.93 -17.65 5.08
CA ARG A 161 -7.76 -18.69 5.72
C ARG A 161 -8.97 -18.13 6.43
N SER A 162 -8.81 -17.05 7.19
CA SER A 162 -9.91 -16.35 7.86
C SER A 162 -10.96 -15.85 6.85
N LEU A 163 -10.54 -15.65 5.60
CA LEU A 163 -11.38 -15.17 4.52
C LEU A 163 -12.10 -16.31 3.77
N SER A 164 -11.46 -17.48 3.60
CA SER A 164 -12.13 -18.67 3.05
C SER A 164 -13.30 -19.16 3.90
N SER A 165 -13.22 -19.00 5.23
CA SER A 165 -14.33 -19.35 6.13
C SER A 165 -15.55 -18.40 6.07
N HIS A 166 -15.46 -17.29 5.34
CA HIS A 166 -16.55 -16.32 5.20
C HIS A 166 -17.24 -16.34 3.83
N ASP A 167 -16.56 -16.81 2.77
CA ASP A 167 -17.16 -16.93 1.43
C ASP A 167 -18.13 -18.13 1.32
N ASP A 168 -17.85 -19.22 2.05
CA ASP A 168 -18.68 -20.43 2.07
C ASP A 168 -20.09 -20.21 2.67
N MET A 169 -20.32 -19.12 3.39
CA MET A 169 -21.64 -18.81 3.99
C MET A 169 -22.53 -17.92 3.12
N LEU A 170 -22.00 -17.30 2.06
CA LEU A 170 -22.78 -16.47 1.13
C LEU A 170 -23.21 -17.23 -0.14
N ASN A 171 -22.55 -18.34 -0.45
CA ASN A 171 -22.83 -19.14 -1.65
C ASN A 171 -24.01 -20.13 -1.49
N ASP A 172 -24.47 -20.39 -0.26
CA ASP A 172 -25.64 -21.25 0.04
C ASP A 172 -26.99 -20.53 -0.08
N SER A 173 -27.01 -19.23 -0.42
CA SER A 173 -28.25 -18.43 -0.52
C SER A 173 -28.83 -18.31 -1.94
N TYR A 174 -28.20 -18.95 -2.94
CA TYR A 174 -28.59 -18.89 -4.35
C TYR A 174 -29.01 -20.26 -4.92
N ASP A 175 -29.70 -21.09 -4.14
CA ASP A 175 -30.43 -22.23 -4.69
C ASP A 175 -31.83 -22.36 -4.07
N ASP A 176 -32.67 -21.37 -4.32
CA ASP A 176 -34.13 -21.55 -4.18
C ASP A 176 -34.86 -20.71 -5.23
N ARG A 177 -34.91 -21.22 -6.47
CA ARG A 177 -36.01 -20.95 -7.40
C ARG A 177 -36.03 -21.92 -8.58
N THR A 178 -36.31 -23.19 -8.30
CA THR A 178 -37.09 -24.03 -9.23
C THR A 178 -38.16 -24.78 -8.46
N CYS A 179 -39.21 -24.05 -8.08
CA CYS A 179 -40.47 -24.67 -7.70
C CYS A 179 -41.14 -25.15 -8.99
N SER A 180 -41.05 -26.45 -9.27
CA SER A 180 -41.78 -27.12 -10.34
C SER A 180 -43.23 -27.34 -9.88
N CYS A 181 -44.12 -26.43 -10.27
CA CYS A 181 -45.54 -26.75 -10.37
C CYS A 181 -45.77 -27.44 -11.71
N CYS A 182 -46.01 -28.76 -11.68
CA CYS A 182 -46.94 -29.53 -12.52
C CYS A 182 -46.83 -31.02 -12.16
#